data_AF-A0A418M5X9-F1
#
_entry.id   AF-A0A418M5X9-F1
#
_cell.length_a   1.000
_cell.length_b   1.000
_cell.length_c   1.000
_cell.angle_alpha   90.00
_cell.angle_beta   90.00
_cell.angle_gamma   90.00
#
_symmetry.space_group_name_H-M   'P 1'
#
loop_
_entity.id
_entity.type
_entity.pdbx_description
1 polymer ?
#
loop_
_entity_poly.entity_id
_entity_poly.type
_entity_poly.pdbx_seq_one_letter_code
_entity_poly.pdbx_strand_id
1 'polypeptide(L)'
;MFLFANRPDTSVPNLTAKNVIHLKAGIHHRNIDLTSGQTLYLDAGAVLFGGINVWDAKNVSILGWGTVVYYGPQSETHDDGWKNQKNWHPLTTHNVQGLTVRGVTFVGRSRTWSLQTHTTFDAVFDNIKILAVNPQNINGDGIDWYGGGRTKVLNSFIRSMDDCFAFFTPGSSQDMWATTRNTAGEVNDIYIENCVLWSTLANVFRIGFNGQALTTRTITMRNTDVIHMSKGEWHAPWALFCMVSPNSKGKASHRDYTFENIRFEEPIALFGLQNPEAQFERILLKNITMLGEPVPSVVRNTTRNVTFDNVILNGKHVGSEADIPLRAGSRQVENATFGPIR
;
A
#
# COMPACT_ATOMS: atom_id res chain seq x y z
N MET A 1 7.58 18.26 9.94
CA MET A 1 6.58 19.18 9.35
C MET A 1 6.41 18.78 7.89
N PHE A 2 5.18 18.64 7.40
CA PHE A 2 4.90 18.35 5.99
C PHE A 2 4.21 19.57 5.36
N LEU A 3 4.52 19.86 4.10
CA LEU A 3 3.90 20.93 3.32
C LEU A 3 3.31 20.32 2.04
N PHE A 4 1.99 20.45 1.86
CA PHE A 4 1.29 19.95 0.68
C PHE A 4 0.78 21.12 -0.16
N ALA A 5 1.57 21.54 -1.14
CA ALA A 5 1.22 22.61 -2.08
C ALA A 5 0.37 22.03 -3.23
N ASN A 6 -0.94 21.89 -3.01
CA ASN A 6 -1.86 21.40 -4.04
C ASN A 6 -2.11 22.47 -5.11
N ARG A 7 -2.29 22.03 -6.36
CA ARG A 7 -2.88 22.88 -7.41
C ARG A 7 -4.33 23.24 -7.05
N PRO A 8 -4.87 24.36 -7.58
CA PRO A 8 -6.30 24.66 -7.44
C PRO A 8 -7.18 23.48 -7.88
N ASP A 9 -8.30 23.25 -7.19
CA ASP A 9 -9.25 22.22 -7.62
C ASP A 9 -9.93 22.66 -8.92
N THR A 10 -9.75 21.87 -9.98
CA THR A 10 -10.36 22.12 -11.29
C THR A 10 -11.55 21.21 -11.57
N SER A 11 -11.89 20.33 -10.63
CA SER A 11 -12.89 19.26 -10.78
C SER A 11 -14.04 19.36 -9.76
N VAL A 12 -14.33 20.57 -9.29
CA VAL A 12 -15.43 20.83 -8.35
C VAL A 12 -16.77 20.41 -8.99
N PRO A 13 -17.54 19.50 -8.39
CA PRO A 13 -18.83 19.08 -8.92
C PRO A 13 -19.88 20.17 -8.70
N ASN A 14 -21.08 19.99 -9.28
CA ASN A 14 -22.22 20.83 -8.92
C ASN A 14 -22.63 20.56 -7.46
N LEU A 15 -22.24 21.46 -6.55
CA LEU A 15 -22.44 21.32 -5.10
C LEU A 15 -23.91 21.32 -4.66
N THR A 16 -24.84 21.65 -5.55
CA THR A 16 -26.29 21.62 -5.28
C THR A 16 -26.97 20.37 -5.84
N ALA A 17 -26.24 19.51 -6.56
CA ALA A 17 -26.81 18.28 -7.12
C ALA A 17 -27.21 17.31 -5.99
N LYS A 18 -28.36 16.64 -6.16
CA LYS A 18 -28.94 15.76 -5.13
C LYS A 18 -28.06 14.59 -4.72
N ASN A 19 -27.18 14.14 -5.61
CA ASN A 19 -26.23 13.05 -5.39
C ASN A 19 -24.88 13.52 -4.83
N VAL A 20 -24.74 14.81 -4.48
CA VAL A 20 -23.53 15.38 -3.88
C VAL A 20 -23.77 15.63 -2.40
N ILE A 21 -22.96 14.99 -1.56
CA ILE A 21 -22.82 15.35 -0.14
C ILE A 21 -21.70 16.39 -0.06
N HIS A 22 -22.04 17.64 0.24
CA HIS A 22 -21.09 18.73 0.36
C HIS A 22 -20.76 19.03 1.83
N LEU A 23 -19.49 18.88 2.21
CA LEU A 23 -18.96 19.34 3.49
C LEU A 23 -18.25 20.67 3.30
N LYS A 24 -18.86 21.75 3.81
CA LYS A 24 -18.26 23.08 3.82
C LYS A 24 -17.08 23.16 4.80
N ALA A 25 -16.24 24.17 4.65
CA ALA A 25 -15.19 24.46 5.62
C ALA A 25 -15.74 24.51 7.05
N GLY A 26 -15.01 23.92 7.99
CA GLY A 26 -15.47 23.70 9.37
C GLY A 26 -15.40 22.24 9.81
N ILE A 27 -15.82 21.99 11.05
CA ILE A 27 -15.71 20.68 11.70
C ILE A 27 -17.03 19.91 11.57
N HIS A 28 -16.94 18.66 11.14
CA HIS A 28 -18.08 17.74 10.97
C HIS A 28 -17.82 16.46 11.75
N HIS A 29 -18.76 16.05 12.60
CA HIS A 29 -18.65 14.80 13.38
C HIS A 29 -19.70 13.80 12.90
N ARG A 30 -19.32 12.91 11.99
CA ARG A 30 -20.17 11.83 11.50
C ARG A 30 -19.37 10.87 10.63
N ASN A 31 -19.88 9.66 10.49
CA ASN A 31 -19.48 8.78 9.39
C ASN A 31 -20.27 9.12 8.13
N ILE A 32 -19.72 8.80 6.96
CA ILE A 32 -20.39 8.99 5.67
C ILE A 32 -20.53 7.63 4.98
N ASP A 33 -21.75 7.21 4.72
CA ASP A 33 -22.05 6.09 3.83
C ASP A 33 -22.36 6.64 2.43
N LEU A 34 -21.55 6.25 1.43
CA LEU A 34 -21.77 6.57 0.03
C LEU A 34 -22.36 5.38 -0.71
N THR A 35 -23.32 5.69 -1.59
CA THR A 35 -24.00 4.74 -2.47
C THR A 35 -23.70 5.06 -3.94
N SER A 36 -24.14 4.19 -4.84
CA SER A 36 -23.83 4.30 -6.27
C SER A 36 -24.13 5.68 -6.87
N GLY A 37 -23.17 6.23 -7.63
CA GLY A 37 -23.31 7.52 -8.30
C GLY A 37 -23.21 8.75 -7.38
N GLN A 38 -22.98 8.56 -6.08
CA GLN A 38 -22.81 9.67 -5.15
C GLN A 38 -21.39 10.23 -5.16
N THR A 39 -21.30 11.53 -4.85
CA THR A 39 -20.05 12.24 -4.64
C THR A 39 -20.03 12.84 -3.24
N LEU A 40 -18.99 12.55 -2.45
CA LEU A 40 -18.63 13.36 -1.30
C LEU A 40 -17.65 14.44 -1.76
N TYR A 41 -17.96 15.71 -1.51
CA TYR A 41 -17.04 16.82 -1.78
C TYR A 41 -16.72 17.55 -0.47
N LEU A 42 -15.44 17.63 -0.12
CA LEU A 42 -14.94 18.33 1.07
C LEU A 42 -14.22 19.62 0.65
N ASP A 43 -14.76 20.77 1.05
CA ASP A 43 -14.09 22.06 0.85
C ASP A 43 -12.70 22.07 1.49
N ALA A 44 -11.82 22.91 0.96
CA ALA A 44 -10.60 23.27 1.70
C ALA A 44 -10.98 23.80 3.09
N GLY A 45 -10.35 23.25 4.14
CA GLY A 45 -10.67 23.57 5.54
C GLY A 45 -11.86 22.81 6.12
N ALA A 46 -12.52 21.91 5.38
CA ALA A 46 -13.45 20.96 5.96
C ALA A 46 -12.68 19.85 6.69
N VAL A 47 -13.07 19.57 7.94
CA VAL A 47 -12.50 18.50 8.76
C VAL A 47 -13.62 17.54 9.17
N LEU A 48 -13.58 16.32 8.63
CA LEU A 48 -14.50 15.24 8.98
C LEU A 48 -13.88 14.36 10.07
N PHE A 49 -14.44 14.39 11.27
CA PHE A 49 -14.17 13.40 12.30
C PHE A 49 -15.11 12.20 12.13
N GLY A 50 -14.57 11.11 11.58
CA GLY A 50 -15.31 9.90 11.25
C GLY A 50 -14.63 9.09 10.14
N GLY A 51 -15.29 8.02 9.71
CA GLY A 51 -14.90 7.19 8.57
C GLY A 51 -15.82 7.39 7.36
N ILE A 52 -15.28 7.11 6.17
CA ILE A 52 -16.05 7.05 4.93
C ILE A 52 -16.23 5.58 4.53
N ASN A 53 -17.46 5.22 4.21
CA ASN A 53 -17.85 3.87 3.86
C ASN A 53 -18.41 3.81 2.44
N VAL A 54 -17.96 2.83 1.65
CA VAL A 54 -18.55 2.53 0.32
C VAL A 54 -18.82 1.03 0.19
N TRP A 55 -20.09 0.64 0.24
CA TRP A 55 -20.52 -0.77 0.19
C TRP A 55 -21.42 -1.01 -1.01
N ASP A 56 -21.15 -2.08 -1.76
CA ASP A 56 -22.01 -2.60 -2.83
C ASP A 56 -22.42 -1.50 -3.83
N ALA A 57 -21.43 -0.70 -4.24
CA ALA A 57 -21.66 0.54 -4.95
C ALA A 57 -20.85 0.66 -6.25
N LYS A 58 -21.33 1.51 -7.15
CA LYS A 58 -20.66 1.81 -8.41
C LYS A 58 -20.50 3.30 -8.63
N ASN A 59 -19.41 3.71 -9.27
CA ASN A 59 -19.17 5.09 -9.69
C ASN A 59 -19.29 6.10 -8.53
N VAL A 60 -18.53 5.86 -7.46
CA VAL A 60 -18.50 6.72 -6.27
C VAL A 60 -17.31 7.65 -6.33
N SER A 61 -17.50 8.92 -5.94
CA SER A 61 -16.43 9.91 -5.89
C SER A 61 -16.27 10.52 -4.50
N ILE A 62 -15.03 10.73 -4.07
CA ILE A 62 -14.63 11.39 -2.82
C ILE A 62 -13.59 12.44 -3.21
N LEU A 63 -13.98 13.71 -3.19
CA LEU A 63 -13.26 14.80 -3.86
C LEU A 63 -13.01 15.99 -2.91
N GLY A 64 -12.06 16.83 -3.28
CA GLY A 64 -11.77 18.11 -2.64
C GLY A 64 -10.54 18.08 -1.74
N TRP A 65 -10.30 19.20 -1.04
CA TRP A 65 -9.08 19.44 -0.24
C TRP A 65 -9.31 19.37 1.27
N GLY A 66 -10.42 18.78 1.70
CA GLY A 66 -10.69 18.55 3.11
C GLY A 66 -9.83 17.46 3.74
N THR A 67 -9.98 17.31 5.05
CA THR A 67 -9.29 16.31 5.87
C THR A 67 -10.29 15.37 6.54
N VAL A 68 -10.04 14.08 6.46
CA VAL A 68 -10.71 13.04 7.24
C VAL A 68 -9.80 12.67 8.40
N VAL A 69 -10.24 12.93 9.63
CA VAL A 69 -9.55 12.54 10.85
C VAL A 69 -10.29 11.38 11.49
N TYR A 70 -9.66 10.22 11.48
CA TYR A 70 -10.26 9.01 12.02
C TYR A 70 -9.73 8.73 13.42
N TYR A 71 -10.66 8.71 14.38
CA TYR A 71 -10.44 8.27 15.76
C TYR A 71 -11.47 7.19 16.07
N GLY A 72 -11.12 5.95 15.77
CA GLY A 72 -12.00 4.79 15.89
C GLY A 72 -11.93 4.10 17.25
N PRO A 73 -12.81 3.10 17.45
CA PRO A 73 -12.95 2.37 18.71
C PRO A 73 -11.90 1.27 18.91
N GLN A 74 -10.88 1.16 18.03
CA GLN A 74 -9.90 0.09 18.10
C GLN A 74 -9.10 0.14 19.40
N SER A 75 -8.86 -1.05 19.96
CA SER A 75 -8.02 -1.21 21.15
C SER A 75 -6.59 -0.76 20.87
N GLU A 76 -5.96 -0.09 21.82
CA GLU A 76 -4.52 0.22 21.72
C GLU A 76 -3.66 -1.05 21.85
N THR A 77 -4.13 -2.07 22.56
CA THR A 77 -3.36 -3.27 22.91
C THR A 77 -3.70 -4.50 22.07
N HIS A 78 -4.83 -4.51 21.37
CA HIS A 78 -5.26 -5.62 20.51
C HIS A 78 -5.37 -5.18 19.06
N ASP A 79 -4.78 -5.97 18.15
CA ASP A 79 -4.81 -5.66 16.72
C ASP A 79 -6.08 -6.19 16.04
N ASP A 80 -6.95 -5.25 15.73
CA ASP A 80 -8.17 -5.46 14.94
C ASP A 80 -8.20 -4.56 13.69
N GLY A 81 -7.07 -3.94 13.32
CA GLY A 81 -6.97 -3.04 12.17
C GLY A 81 -7.20 -3.74 10.83
N TRP A 82 -7.08 -5.05 10.78
CA TRP A 82 -7.30 -5.86 9.58
C TRP A 82 -8.78 -6.13 9.27
N LYS A 83 -9.73 -5.79 10.16
CA LYS A 83 -11.15 -6.12 9.95
C LYS A 83 -11.79 -5.22 8.90
N ASN A 84 -12.33 -5.79 7.82
CA ASN A 84 -13.16 -5.04 6.87
C ASN A 84 -14.57 -4.85 7.41
N GLN A 85 -14.83 -3.70 8.02
CA GLN A 85 -16.14 -3.32 8.51
C GLN A 85 -16.36 -1.81 8.41
N LYS A 86 -17.63 -1.41 8.35
CA LYS A 86 -18.00 0.01 8.32
C LYS A 86 -17.48 0.73 9.55
N ASN A 87 -17.09 1.99 9.38
CA ASN A 87 -16.61 2.88 10.45
C ASN A 87 -15.37 2.33 11.16
N TRP A 88 -14.51 1.59 10.47
CA TRP A 88 -13.29 1.00 11.04
C TRP A 88 -12.00 1.64 10.53
N HIS A 89 -12.10 2.43 9.47
CA HIS A 89 -10.97 3.06 8.78
C HIS A 89 -11.35 4.50 8.39
N PRO A 90 -10.35 5.38 8.17
CA PRO A 90 -10.57 6.63 7.46
C PRO A 90 -11.38 6.46 6.17
N LEU A 91 -11.04 5.46 5.35
CA LEU A 91 -11.84 5.01 4.22
C LEU A 91 -11.84 3.49 4.16
N THR A 92 -13.02 2.91 4.00
CA THR A 92 -13.16 1.47 3.79
C THR A 92 -14.22 1.19 2.73
N THR A 93 -13.94 0.18 1.91
CA THR A 93 -14.83 -0.24 0.83
C THR A 93 -15.06 -1.74 0.84
N HIS A 94 -16.20 -2.16 0.33
CA HIS A 94 -16.53 -3.56 0.11
C HIS A 94 -17.38 -3.72 -1.15
N ASN A 95 -16.92 -4.54 -2.10
CA ASN A 95 -17.61 -4.82 -3.37
C ASN A 95 -17.96 -3.55 -4.15
N VAL A 96 -16.94 -2.84 -4.63
CA VAL A 96 -17.10 -1.54 -5.31
C VAL A 96 -16.53 -1.58 -6.73
N GLN A 97 -17.25 -0.95 -7.66
CA GLN A 97 -16.85 -0.86 -9.06
C GLN A 97 -16.81 0.61 -9.50
N GLY A 98 -15.62 1.17 -9.71
CA GLY A 98 -15.44 2.58 -10.01
C GLY A 98 -15.45 3.42 -8.73
N LEU A 99 -14.26 3.73 -8.23
CA LEU A 99 -14.05 4.62 -7.08
C LEU A 99 -13.05 5.71 -7.47
N THR A 100 -13.40 6.97 -7.30
CA THR A 100 -12.46 8.09 -7.46
C THR A 100 -12.27 8.78 -6.12
N VAL A 101 -11.04 8.80 -5.62
CA VAL A 101 -10.64 9.58 -4.45
C VAL A 101 -9.60 10.58 -4.91
N ARG A 102 -9.95 11.87 -4.90
CA ARG A 102 -9.04 12.92 -5.33
C ARG A 102 -8.87 13.96 -4.25
N GLY A 103 -7.63 14.18 -3.88
CA GLY A 103 -7.21 15.36 -3.14
C GLY A 103 -7.29 15.34 -1.63
N VAL A 104 -8.14 14.46 -1.10
CA VAL A 104 -8.44 14.36 0.31
C VAL A 104 -7.20 13.95 1.12
N THR A 105 -7.10 14.53 2.31
CA THR A 105 -6.11 14.12 3.32
C THR A 105 -6.78 13.20 4.35
N PHE A 106 -6.19 12.04 4.59
CA PHE A 106 -6.64 11.07 5.59
C PHE A 106 -5.63 11.04 6.74
N VAL A 107 -6.12 11.19 7.96
CA VAL A 107 -5.32 11.15 9.19
C VAL A 107 -5.87 10.04 10.08
N GLY A 108 -5.16 8.92 10.15
CA GLY A 108 -5.49 7.80 11.04
C GLY A 108 -4.85 7.99 12.41
N ARG A 109 -5.65 8.07 13.47
CA ARG A 109 -5.17 8.25 14.86
C ARG A 109 -5.54 7.07 15.78
N SER A 110 -5.80 5.91 15.21
CA SER A 110 -6.15 4.67 15.93
C SER A 110 -5.26 3.52 15.47
N ARG A 111 -5.29 2.40 16.19
CA ARG A 111 -4.64 1.14 15.78
C ARG A 111 -5.46 0.50 14.65
N THR A 112 -5.34 1.06 13.46
CA THR A 112 -6.09 0.62 12.28
C THR A 112 -5.35 0.98 11.00
N TRP A 113 -5.71 0.32 9.92
CA TRP A 113 -5.23 0.59 8.58
C TRP A 113 -5.94 1.81 7.99
N SER A 114 -5.32 2.55 7.06
CA SER A 114 -5.85 3.85 6.64
C SER A 114 -6.92 3.73 5.56
N LEU A 115 -6.56 3.18 4.39
CA LEU A 115 -7.45 3.06 3.24
C LEU A 115 -7.57 1.59 2.88
N GLN A 116 -8.67 0.96 3.30
CA GLN A 116 -8.87 -0.46 3.08
C GLN A 116 -9.87 -0.69 1.95
N THR A 117 -9.43 -1.38 0.91
CA THR A 117 -10.28 -1.73 -0.22
C THR A 117 -10.55 -3.23 -0.23
N HIS A 118 -11.82 -3.63 -0.23
CA HIS A 118 -12.20 -5.02 -0.36
C HIS A 118 -12.96 -5.23 -1.66
N THR A 119 -12.46 -6.16 -2.49
CA THR A 119 -13.03 -6.52 -3.80
C THR A 119 -13.43 -5.28 -4.62
N THR A 120 -12.53 -4.29 -4.65
CA THR A 120 -12.75 -3.01 -5.32
C THR A 120 -11.97 -2.95 -6.62
N PHE A 121 -12.65 -2.52 -7.68
CA PHE A 121 -12.10 -2.46 -9.02
C PHE A 121 -12.24 -1.08 -9.66
N ASP A 122 -11.31 -0.76 -10.55
CA ASP A 122 -11.31 0.48 -11.32
C ASP A 122 -11.29 1.71 -10.39
N ALA A 123 -10.36 1.69 -9.44
CA ALA A 123 -10.18 2.74 -8.45
C ALA A 123 -9.07 3.72 -8.84
N VAL A 124 -9.24 5.00 -8.51
CA VAL A 124 -8.24 6.05 -8.70
C VAL A 124 -8.08 6.80 -7.38
N PHE A 125 -6.88 6.80 -6.85
CA PHE A 125 -6.43 7.62 -5.74
C PHE A 125 -5.45 8.65 -6.30
N ASP A 126 -5.82 9.92 -6.36
CA ASP A 126 -5.04 10.96 -7.02
C ASP A 126 -4.85 12.17 -6.11
N ASN A 127 -3.60 12.56 -5.89
CA ASN A 127 -3.23 13.63 -4.97
C ASN A 127 -3.81 13.44 -3.56
N ILE A 128 -3.86 12.19 -3.08
CA ILE A 128 -4.28 11.93 -1.70
C ILE A 128 -3.08 12.01 -0.76
N LYS A 129 -3.36 12.34 0.50
CA LYS A 129 -2.37 12.32 1.58
C LYS A 129 -2.84 11.33 2.62
N ILE A 130 -2.01 10.36 3.00
CA ILE A 130 -2.28 9.45 4.10
C ILE A 130 -1.27 9.73 5.20
N LEU A 131 -1.77 10.02 6.39
CA LEU A 131 -1.00 10.21 7.60
C LEU A 131 -1.52 9.23 8.65
N ALA A 132 -1.00 8.01 8.66
CA ALA A 132 -1.21 7.09 9.78
C ALA A 132 -0.29 7.56 10.91
N VAL A 133 -0.85 8.14 11.97
CA VAL A 133 -0.13 8.81 13.06
C VAL A 133 -0.69 8.39 14.42
N ASN A 134 -0.25 7.24 14.92
CA ASN A 134 -0.57 6.76 16.25
C ASN A 134 0.71 6.44 17.06
N PRO A 135 1.16 7.30 17.99
CA PRO A 135 2.35 7.03 18.79
C PRO A 135 2.29 5.75 19.63
N GLN A 136 1.07 5.26 19.93
CA GLN A 136 0.87 4.06 20.74
C GLN A 136 0.81 2.78 19.90
N ASN A 137 0.81 2.88 18.56
CA ASN A 137 0.68 1.71 17.70
C ASN A 137 1.41 1.84 16.35
N ILE A 138 2.00 0.74 15.91
CA ILE A 138 2.78 0.65 14.67
C ILE A 138 2.00 0.09 13.47
N ASN A 139 0.80 -0.45 13.64
CA ASN A 139 -0.01 -1.14 12.62
C ASN A 139 -0.90 -0.18 11.82
N GLY A 140 -0.30 0.93 11.37
CA GLY A 140 -0.97 1.96 10.59
C GLY A 140 -0.58 1.91 9.12
N ASP A 141 -1.23 1.05 8.35
CA ASP A 141 -0.95 0.85 6.93
C ASP A 141 -1.43 2.04 6.07
N GLY A 142 -0.88 2.14 4.87
CA GLY A 142 -1.27 3.12 3.86
C GLY A 142 -2.55 2.68 3.13
N ILE A 143 -2.39 1.89 2.06
CA ILE A 143 -3.51 1.35 1.28
C ILE A 143 -3.44 -0.17 1.22
N ASP A 144 -4.57 -0.80 1.52
CA ASP A 144 -4.71 -2.25 1.62
C ASP A 144 -5.71 -2.75 0.59
N TRP A 145 -5.37 -3.80 -0.13
CA TRP A 145 -6.25 -4.48 -1.08
C TRP A 145 -6.55 -5.89 -0.61
N TYR A 146 -7.79 -6.11 -0.18
CA TYR A 146 -8.39 -7.42 0.00
C TYR A 146 -8.98 -7.88 -1.33
N GLY A 147 -8.11 -8.44 -2.17
CA GLY A 147 -8.39 -8.66 -3.58
C GLY A 147 -8.68 -7.35 -4.34
N GLY A 148 -9.27 -7.46 -5.52
CA GLY A 148 -9.58 -6.29 -6.35
C GLY A 148 -8.51 -6.02 -7.40
N GLY A 149 -8.51 -4.82 -7.99
CA GLY A 149 -7.51 -4.49 -9.00
C GLY A 149 -7.84 -3.28 -9.87
N ARG A 150 -7.09 -3.12 -10.96
CA ARG A 150 -7.19 -1.99 -11.90
C ARG A 150 -7.20 -0.65 -11.15
N THR A 151 -6.27 -0.51 -10.21
CA THR A 151 -6.20 0.66 -9.33
C THR A 151 -5.04 1.54 -9.70
N LYS A 152 -5.25 2.86 -9.69
CA LYS A 152 -4.21 3.87 -9.87
C LYS A 152 -4.00 4.64 -8.58
N VAL A 153 -2.75 4.80 -8.15
CA VAL A 153 -2.35 5.69 -7.06
C VAL A 153 -1.37 6.71 -7.63
N LEU A 154 -1.77 7.98 -7.70
CA LEU A 154 -1.10 9.01 -8.46
C LEU A 154 -0.82 10.22 -7.57
N ASN A 155 0.35 10.85 -7.75
CA ASN A 155 0.66 12.17 -7.17
C ASN A 155 0.48 12.25 -5.64
N SER A 156 0.67 11.13 -4.94
CA SER A 156 0.19 10.97 -3.56
C SER A 156 1.33 10.89 -2.54
N PHE A 157 1.02 11.25 -1.30
CA PHE A 157 1.95 11.13 -0.19
C PHE A 157 1.40 10.13 0.83
N ILE A 158 2.21 9.12 1.18
CA ILE A 158 1.82 8.07 2.12
C ILE A 158 2.84 8.02 3.25
N ARG A 159 2.41 8.43 4.44
CA ARG A 159 3.15 8.23 5.69
C ARG A 159 2.43 7.18 6.52
N SER A 160 2.86 5.94 6.35
CA SER A 160 2.40 4.79 7.14
C SER A 160 3.25 4.62 8.39
N MET A 161 2.69 3.90 9.37
CA MET A 161 3.45 3.35 10.48
C MET A 161 3.89 1.92 10.22
N ASP A 162 3.11 1.18 9.42
CA ASP A 162 3.41 -0.19 8.97
C ASP A 162 3.63 -0.16 7.44
N ASP A 163 3.05 -1.08 6.69
CA ASP A 163 3.19 -1.22 5.24
C ASP A 163 2.59 -0.02 4.47
N CYS A 164 3.31 0.52 3.47
CA CYS A 164 2.76 1.60 2.62
C CYS A 164 1.62 1.08 1.73
N PHE A 165 1.82 -0.11 1.17
CA PHE A 165 0.86 -0.82 0.34
C PHE A 165 0.81 -2.29 0.75
N ALA A 166 -0.39 -2.86 0.89
CA ALA A 166 -0.53 -4.26 1.26
C ALA A 166 -1.56 -4.99 0.40
N PHE A 167 -1.24 -6.21 -0.02
CA PHE A 167 -2.12 -7.08 -0.80
C PHE A 167 -2.47 -8.33 -0.01
N PHE A 168 -3.75 -8.63 0.08
CA PHE A 168 -4.30 -9.75 0.81
C PHE A 168 -5.40 -10.46 0.03
N THR A 169 -5.72 -11.69 0.41
CA THR A 169 -6.89 -12.39 -0.09
C THR A 169 -8.16 -11.81 0.54
N PRO A 170 -9.30 -11.74 -0.17
CA PRO A 170 -10.57 -11.24 0.39
C PRO A 170 -10.94 -11.93 1.71
N GLY A 171 -10.82 -13.26 1.77
CA GLY A 171 -11.20 -14.05 2.95
C GLY A 171 -10.36 -13.78 4.20
N SER A 172 -9.16 -13.18 4.07
CA SER A 172 -8.33 -12.85 5.24
C SER A 172 -8.89 -11.71 6.08
N SER A 173 -9.86 -10.95 5.57
CA SER A 173 -10.58 -9.91 6.31
C SER A 173 -11.45 -10.46 7.46
N GLN A 174 -11.71 -11.77 7.47
CA GLN A 174 -12.49 -12.46 8.51
C GLN A 174 -11.61 -12.95 9.67
N ASP A 175 -10.35 -13.30 9.37
CA ASP A 175 -9.36 -13.72 10.36
C ASP A 175 -7.96 -13.67 9.72
N MET A 176 -7.25 -12.54 9.90
CA MET A 176 -5.91 -12.34 9.33
C MET A 176 -4.86 -13.28 9.95
N TRP A 177 -5.09 -13.68 11.21
CA TRP A 177 -4.15 -14.49 12.00
C TRP A 177 -4.37 -15.99 11.87
N ALA A 178 -5.39 -16.42 11.13
CA ALA A 178 -5.61 -17.82 10.85
C ALA A 178 -4.40 -18.44 10.10
N THR A 179 -3.66 -19.30 10.80
CA THR A 179 -2.55 -20.07 10.22
C THR A 179 -2.99 -21.39 9.59
N THR A 180 -4.24 -21.80 9.79
CA THR A 180 -4.79 -23.08 9.29
C THR A 180 -5.89 -22.89 8.24
N ARG A 181 -6.41 -21.66 8.08
CA ARG A 181 -7.41 -21.35 7.06
C ARG A 181 -6.72 -20.81 5.82
N ASN A 182 -6.58 -21.66 4.81
CA ASN A 182 -6.07 -21.23 3.52
C ASN A 182 -7.17 -20.41 2.82
N THR A 183 -6.88 -19.14 2.59
CA THR A 183 -7.72 -18.25 1.78
C THR A 183 -7.07 -18.08 0.41
N ALA A 184 -7.87 -17.82 -0.61
CA ALA A 184 -7.38 -17.57 -1.97
C ALA A 184 -7.97 -16.26 -2.49
N GLY A 185 -7.23 -15.59 -3.37
CA GLY A 185 -7.64 -14.31 -3.92
C GLY A 185 -6.59 -13.76 -4.86
N GLU A 186 -6.98 -12.70 -5.56
CA GLU A 186 -6.12 -12.03 -6.53
C GLU A 186 -6.18 -10.52 -6.36
N VAL A 187 -5.02 -9.88 -6.44
CA VAL A 187 -4.86 -8.43 -6.63
C VAL A 187 -4.09 -8.20 -7.93
N ASN A 188 -4.68 -7.50 -8.90
CA ASN A 188 -4.05 -7.29 -10.20
C ASN A 188 -4.14 -5.86 -10.73
N ASP A 189 -3.23 -5.52 -11.64
CA ASP A 189 -3.23 -4.24 -12.37
C ASP A 189 -3.22 -3.02 -11.43
N ILE A 190 -2.22 -2.95 -10.55
CA ILE A 190 -2.00 -1.81 -9.65
C ILE A 190 -0.89 -0.93 -10.24
N TYR A 191 -1.22 0.35 -10.44
CA TYR A 191 -0.31 1.35 -11.00
C TYR A 191 -0.09 2.48 -10.01
N ILE A 192 1.14 2.65 -9.52
CA ILE A 192 1.54 3.67 -8.57
C ILE A 192 2.54 4.59 -9.26
N GLU A 193 2.28 5.90 -9.27
CA GLU A 193 3.15 6.85 -9.96
C GLU A 193 3.21 8.22 -9.26
N ASN A 194 4.38 8.86 -9.29
CA ASN A 194 4.62 10.19 -8.74
C ASN A 194 4.30 10.27 -7.24
N CYS A 195 4.71 9.26 -6.47
CA CYS A 195 4.39 9.19 -5.04
C CYS A 195 5.60 9.48 -4.16
N VAL A 196 5.34 9.87 -2.92
CA VAL A 196 6.34 9.98 -1.85
C VAL A 196 5.90 9.11 -0.68
N LEU A 197 6.77 8.22 -0.24
CA LEU A 197 6.48 7.18 0.72
C LEU A 197 7.36 7.32 1.96
N TRP A 198 6.75 7.10 3.12
CA TRP A 198 7.39 7.04 4.42
C TRP A 198 6.75 5.88 5.19
N SER A 199 7.55 4.90 5.62
CA SER A 199 7.11 3.92 6.62
C SER A 199 7.92 4.03 7.91
N THR A 200 7.23 3.94 9.05
CA THR A 200 7.89 3.97 10.36
C THR A 200 8.45 2.59 10.71
N LEU A 201 7.73 1.49 10.51
CA LEU A 201 8.18 0.17 10.95
C LEU A 201 7.47 -0.92 10.16
N ALA A 202 7.81 -1.06 8.87
CA ALA A 202 7.59 -2.30 8.09
C ALA A 202 8.17 -2.18 6.68
N ASN A 203 7.33 -2.04 5.64
CA ASN A 203 7.74 -2.24 4.26
C ASN A 203 7.10 -1.23 3.31
N VAL A 204 7.63 -1.17 2.08
CA VAL A 204 6.95 -0.49 0.99
C VAL A 204 5.74 -1.34 0.55
N PHE A 205 5.98 -2.61 0.23
CA PHE A 205 4.93 -3.57 -0.12
C PHE A 205 4.89 -4.76 0.82
N ARG A 206 3.71 -5.04 1.36
CA ARG A 206 3.34 -6.34 1.92
C ARG A 206 2.56 -7.16 0.91
N ILE A 207 3.03 -8.36 0.63
CA ILE A 207 2.42 -9.27 -0.32
C ILE A 207 2.00 -10.54 0.42
N GLY A 208 0.74 -10.59 0.83
CA GLY A 208 0.19 -11.69 1.59
C GLY A 208 0.73 -11.80 3.02
N PHE A 209 0.05 -12.61 3.81
CA PHE A 209 0.43 -12.92 5.17
C PHE A 209 -0.03 -14.35 5.53
N ASN A 210 0.70 -15.05 6.42
CA ASN A 210 0.36 -16.42 6.82
C ASN A 210 0.20 -17.37 5.61
N GLY A 211 -0.78 -18.28 5.66
CA GLY A 211 -1.05 -19.32 4.66
C GLY A 211 -1.85 -18.86 3.44
N GLN A 212 -1.85 -17.56 3.11
CA GLN A 212 -2.63 -17.02 2.00
C GLN A 212 -2.16 -17.55 0.64
N ALA A 213 -3.07 -18.14 -0.13
CA ALA A 213 -2.87 -18.47 -1.54
C ALA A 213 -3.20 -17.25 -2.42
N LEU A 214 -2.42 -16.19 -2.24
CA LEU A 214 -2.59 -14.92 -2.96
C LEU A 214 -1.93 -15.01 -4.34
N THR A 215 -2.66 -14.56 -5.37
CA THR A 215 -2.09 -14.29 -6.69
C THR A 215 -1.96 -12.79 -6.90
N THR A 216 -0.82 -12.33 -7.41
CA THR A 216 -0.67 -10.94 -7.83
C THR A 216 -0.06 -10.85 -9.22
N ARG A 217 -0.53 -9.88 -10.00
CA ARG A 217 -0.10 -9.69 -11.38
C ARG A 217 -0.10 -8.23 -11.79
N THR A 218 0.89 -7.83 -12.57
CA THR A 218 0.95 -6.51 -13.24
C THR A 218 0.93 -5.39 -12.21
N ILE A 219 1.98 -5.31 -11.41
CA ILE A 219 2.13 -4.28 -10.38
C ILE A 219 3.26 -3.36 -10.82
N THR A 220 2.95 -2.08 -10.96
CA THR A 220 3.90 -1.08 -11.43
C THR A 220 4.01 0.06 -10.43
N MET A 221 5.23 0.39 -10.03
CA MET A 221 5.55 1.60 -9.29
C MET A 221 6.58 2.43 -10.05
N ARG A 222 6.28 3.70 -10.33
CA ARG A 222 7.12 4.57 -11.14
C ARG A 222 7.32 5.95 -10.53
N ASN A 223 8.52 6.50 -10.70
CA ASN A 223 8.82 7.87 -10.29
C ASN A 223 8.39 8.15 -8.84
N THR A 224 8.85 7.30 -7.92
CA THR A 224 8.45 7.33 -6.52
C THR A 224 9.68 7.45 -5.63
N ASP A 225 9.54 8.26 -4.58
CA ASP A 225 10.58 8.47 -3.60
C ASP A 225 10.20 7.82 -2.27
N VAL A 226 11.10 7.04 -1.70
CA VAL A 226 10.96 6.44 -0.38
C VAL A 226 11.92 7.18 0.54
N ILE A 227 11.39 8.22 1.18
CA ILE A 227 12.19 9.21 1.91
C ILE A 227 12.59 8.75 3.30
N HIS A 228 11.80 7.87 3.92
CA HIS A 228 12.09 7.34 5.24
C HIS A 228 11.57 5.91 5.40
N MET A 229 12.38 5.11 6.06
CA MET A 229 12.11 3.71 6.35
C MET A 229 12.81 3.34 7.66
N SER A 230 12.07 3.34 8.77
CA SER A 230 12.71 2.94 10.04
C SER A 230 12.86 1.43 10.14
N LYS A 231 13.91 1.01 10.86
CA LYS A 231 14.35 -0.38 10.93
C LYS A 231 13.28 -1.24 11.61
N GLY A 232 12.72 -2.18 10.86
CA GLY A 232 11.78 -3.19 11.37
C GLY A 232 12.30 -4.60 11.09
N GLU A 233 12.35 -5.45 12.11
CA GLU A 233 12.77 -6.85 11.96
C GLU A 233 11.69 -7.75 12.55
N TRP A 234 10.91 -8.39 11.69
CA TRP A 234 9.88 -9.33 12.13
C TRP A 234 9.71 -10.45 11.12
N HIS A 235 10.43 -11.54 11.39
CA HIS A 235 10.66 -12.69 10.51
C HIS A 235 11.36 -12.39 9.16
N ALA A 236 11.26 -11.15 8.64
CA ALA A 236 11.98 -10.60 7.50
C ALA A 236 12.47 -9.16 7.81
N PRO A 237 13.46 -8.63 7.07
CA PRO A 237 13.82 -7.22 7.11
C PRO A 237 12.69 -6.32 6.62
N TRP A 238 12.75 -5.05 7.00
CA TRP A 238 12.09 -3.99 6.28
C TRP A 238 12.57 -3.97 4.82
N ALA A 239 11.62 -4.04 3.90
CA ALA A 239 11.92 -4.31 2.50
C ALA A 239 11.06 -3.53 1.51
N LEU A 240 11.54 -3.40 0.27
CA LEU A 240 10.69 -3.00 -0.86
C LEU A 240 9.56 -4.03 -1.01
N PHE A 241 9.90 -5.31 -1.00
CA PHE A 241 8.95 -6.41 -0.99
C PHE A 241 9.05 -7.24 0.26
N CYS A 242 7.95 -7.40 0.96
CA CYS A 242 7.87 -8.28 2.11
C CYS A 242 6.70 -9.24 1.98
N MET A 243 6.97 -10.51 2.21
CA MET A 243 5.96 -11.55 2.32
C MET A 243 6.36 -12.44 3.48
N VAL A 244 5.49 -12.55 4.48
CA VAL A 244 5.76 -13.30 5.70
C VAL A 244 4.71 -14.37 5.89
N SER A 245 5.17 -15.62 5.96
CA SER A 245 4.36 -16.79 6.28
C SER A 245 4.98 -17.52 7.48
N PRO A 246 4.63 -17.14 8.73
CA PRO A 246 5.20 -17.75 9.94
C PRO A 246 5.00 -19.26 10.03
N ASN A 247 3.89 -19.78 9.49
CA ASN A 247 3.59 -21.22 9.42
C ASN A 247 4.25 -21.93 8.21
N SER A 248 5.01 -21.22 7.37
CA SER A 248 5.61 -21.73 6.13
C SER A 248 4.61 -22.41 5.17
N LYS A 249 3.42 -21.82 5.01
CA LYS A 249 2.34 -22.32 4.15
C LYS A 249 1.84 -21.22 3.21
N GLY A 250 1.05 -21.64 2.22
CA GLY A 250 0.34 -20.72 1.33
C GLY A 250 1.00 -20.73 -0.04
N LYS A 251 0.39 -21.47 -0.96
CA LYS A 251 0.85 -21.53 -2.35
C LYS A 251 0.44 -20.24 -3.05
N ALA A 252 1.35 -19.29 -3.07
CA ALA A 252 1.14 -17.96 -3.63
C ALA A 252 1.94 -17.77 -4.93
N SER A 253 1.41 -16.97 -5.87
CA SER A 253 2.05 -16.74 -7.17
C SER A 253 2.04 -15.25 -7.52
N HIS A 254 3.22 -14.69 -7.70
CA HIS A 254 3.42 -13.26 -7.85
C HIS A 254 4.25 -13.01 -9.10
N ARG A 255 3.72 -12.24 -10.05
CA ARG A 255 4.44 -12.02 -11.31
C ARG A 255 4.20 -10.67 -11.95
N ASP A 256 5.06 -10.29 -12.88
CA ASP A 256 4.93 -9.08 -13.69
C ASP A 256 4.98 -7.81 -12.81
N TYR A 257 6.10 -7.64 -12.09
CA TYR A 257 6.35 -6.45 -11.27
C TYR A 257 7.34 -5.51 -11.97
N THR A 258 7.06 -4.21 -11.95
CA THR A 258 7.95 -3.18 -12.50
C THR A 258 8.14 -2.05 -11.51
N PHE A 259 9.39 -1.81 -11.12
CA PHE A 259 9.82 -0.63 -10.37
C PHE A 259 10.75 0.17 -11.26
N GLU A 260 10.38 1.41 -11.54
CA GLU A 260 11.16 2.24 -12.45
C GLU A 260 11.31 3.66 -11.89
N ASN A 261 12.54 4.17 -11.88
CA ASN A 261 12.86 5.50 -11.36
C ASN A 261 12.47 5.65 -9.88
N ILE A 262 12.99 4.77 -9.03
CA ILE A 262 12.73 4.79 -7.59
C ILE A 262 13.97 5.27 -6.85
N ARG A 263 13.78 6.24 -5.96
CA ARG A 263 14.82 6.69 -5.03
C ARG A 263 14.49 6.19 -3.63
N PHE A 264 15.48 5.62 -2.96
CA PHE A 264 15.46 5.31 -1.54
C PHE A 264 16.47 6.22 -0.84
N GLU A 265 16.00 7.10 0.02
CA GLU A 265 16.88 8.02 0.78
C GLU A 265 17.50 7.33 2.01
N GLU A 266 16.93 6.20 2.43
CA GLU A 266 17.44 5.37 3.52
C GLU A 266 17.63 3.92 3.08
N PRO A 267 18.55 3.16 3.71
CA PRO A 267 18.78 1.77 3.35
C PRO A 267 17.59 0.86 3.65
N ILE A 268 17.30 -0.05 2.73
CA ILE A 268 16.22 -1.03 2.82
C ILE A 268 16.67 -2.33 2.14
N ALA A 269 16.03 -3.46 2.48
CA ALA A 269 16.22 -4.69 1.70
C ALA A 269 15.39 -4.62 0.41
N LEU A 270 15.88 -5.18 -0.68
CA LEU A 270 15.02 -5.32 -1.87
C LEU A 270 13.96 -6.40 -1.65
N PHE A 271 14.33 -7.48 -0.95
CA PHE A 271 13.48 -8.65 -0.73
C PHE A 271 13.47 -9.10 0.73
N GLY A 272 12.28 -9.29 1.27
CA GLY A 272 11.96 -9.92 2.55
C GLY A 272 10.96 -11.05 2.33
N LEU A 273 11.36 -12.07 1.58
CA LEU A 273 10.47 -13.10 1.04
C LEU A 273 10.57 -14.41 1.82
N GLN A 274 9.62 -14.63 2.72
CA GLN A 274 9.62 -15.72 3.69
C GLN A 274 8.35 -16.57 3.61
N ASN A 275 8.19 -17.24 2.47
CA ASN A 275 7.21 -18.31 2.30
C ASN A 275 7.79 -19.32 1.29
N PRO A 276 8.20 -20.53 1.72
CA PRO A 276 8.82 -21.51 0.83
C PRO A 276 7.88 -22.08 -0.24
N GLU A 277 6.56 -21.95 -0.08
CA GLU A 277 5.56 -22.41 -1.05
C GLU A 277 5.18 -21.36 -2.09
N ALA A 278 5.68 -20.12 -1.96
CA ALA A 278 5.39 -19.02 -2.87
C ALA A 278 6.37 -18.94 -4.04
N GLN A 279 5.92 -18.31 -5.13
CA GLN A 279 6.75 -18.07 -6.30
C GLN A 279 6.67 -16.61 -6.75
N PHE A 280 7.82 -16.03 -7.08
CA PHE A 280 7.97 -14.71 -7.67
C PHE A 280 8.66 -14.80 -9.03
N GLU A 281 8.12 -14.11 -10.03
CA GLU A 281 8.63 -14.21 -11.39
C GLU A 281 8.48 -12.89 -12.17
N ARG A 282 9.48 -12.56 -13.00
CA ARG A 282 9.48 -11.37 -13.88
C ARG A 282 9.31 -10.08 -13.07
N ILE A 283 10.36 -9.76 -12.31
CA ILE A 283 10.47 -8.51 -11.57
C ILE A 283 11.51 -7.64 -12.28
N LEU A 284 11.11 -6.45 -12.71
CA LEU A 284 12.00 -5.44 -13.25
C LEU A 284 12.30 -4.38 -12.18
N LEU A 285 13.57 -4.21 -11.86
CA LEU A 285 14.11 -3.12 -11.07
C LEU A 285 14.93 -2.24 -12.00
N LYS A 286 14.40 -1.08 -12.38
CA LYS A 286 14.99 -0.18 -13.37
C LYS A 286 15.24 1.20 -12.80
N ASN A 287 16.43 1.76 -12.99
CA ASN A 287 16.79 3.10 -12.51
C ASN A 287 16.48 3.25 -11.02
N ILE A 288 17.04 2.37 -10.20
CA ILE A 288 16.84 2.39 -8.74
C ILE A 288 18.10 2.96 -8.09
N THR A 289 17.94 3.92 -7.19
CA THR A 289 19.06 4.45 -6.39
C THR A 289 18.74 4.32 -4.91
N MET A 290 19.70 3.80 -4.13
CA MET A 290 19.60 3.69 -2.68
C MET A 290 20.82 4.31 -2.01
N LEU A 291 20.58 5.18 -1.03
CA LEU A 291 21.63 5.78 -0.20
C LEU A 291 21.92 4.93 1.03
N GLY A 292 23.20 4.84 1.40
CA GLY A 292 23.69 4.10 2.56
C GLY A 292 23.79 2.59 2.33
N GLU A 293 24.43 1.90 3.30
CA GLU A 293 24.71 0.47 3.22
C GLU A 293 23.42 -0.36 3.14
N PRO A 294 23.15 -1.05 2.01
CA PRO A 294 21.89 -1.74 1.82
C PRO A 294 21.68 -2.84 2.83
N VAL A 295 20.43 -3.04 3.22
CA VAL A 295 20.06 -4.07 4.17
C VAL A 295 20.08 -5.42 3.46
N PRO A 296 20.74 -6.46 4.02
CA PRO A 296 20.74 -7.77 3.41
C PRO A 296 19.33 -8.36 3.28
N SER A 297 19.00 -8.76 2.06
CA SER A 297 17.71 -9.34 1.68
C SER A 297 17.56 -10.79 2.16
N VAL A 298 16.31 -11.23 2.30
CA VAL A 298 15.92 -12.61 2.59
C VAL A 298 15.11 -13.14 1.41
N VAL A 299 15.54 -14.29 0.87
CA VAL A 299 14.81 -15.01 -0.19
C VAL A 299 14.71 -16.47 0.21
N ARG A 300 13.55 -16.92 0.67
CA ARG A 300 13.30 -18.31 1.10
C ARG A 300 12.28 -19.04 0.23
N ASN A 301 12.06 -18.55 -0.98
CA ASN A 301 11.06 -19.05 -1.91
C ASN A 301 11.70 -19.25 -3.29
N THR A 302 10.90 -19.59 -4.30
CA THR A 302 11.39 -19.56 -5.69
C THR A 302 11.17 -18.16 -6.26
N THR A 303 12.26 -17.42 -6.45
CA THR A 303 12.25 -16.11 -7.12
C THR A 303 13.11 -16.20 -8.38
N ARG A 304 12.53 -15.89 -9.54
CA ARG A 304 13.19 -16.05 -10.84
C ARG A 304 12.95 -14.90 -11.82
N ASN A 305 13.81 -14.78 -12.81
CA ASN A 305 13.71 -13.80 -13.89
C ASN A 305 13.61 -12.36 -13.33
N VAL A 306 14.51 -12.00 -12.40
CA VAL A 306 14.61 -10.62 -11.90
C VAL A 306 15.65 -9.87 -12.71
N THR A 307 15.28 -8.70 -13.19
CA THR A 307 16.14 -7.84 -14.00
C THR A 307 16.54 -6.62 -13.20
N PHE A 308 17.84 -6.43 -13.03
CA PHE A 308 18.47 -5.26 -12.44
C PHE A 308 19.04 -4.40 -13.56
N ASP A 309 18.30 -3.35 -13.94
CA ASP A 309 18.67 -2.43 -15.01
C ASP A 309 19.02 -1.06 -14.41
N ASN A 310 20.30 -0.69 -14.41
CA ASN A 310 20.76 0.57 -13.80
C ASN A 310 20.32 0.71 -12.33
N VAL A 311 20.64 -0.29 -11.51
CA VAL A 311 20.43 -0.29 -10.06
C VAL A 311 21.72 0.11 -9.36
N ILE A 312 21.65 1.15 -8.53
CA ILE A 312 22.78 1.72 -7.79
C ILE A 312 22.49 1.63 -6.30
N LEU A 313 23.31 0.85 -5.59
CA LEU A 313 23.23 0.64 -4.16
C LEU A 313 24.47 1.25 -3.49
N ASN A 314 24.27 2.24 -2.62
CA ASN A 314 25.35 3.01 -1.98
C ASN A 314 26.45 3.50 -2.95
N GLY A 315 26.03 4.03 -4.10
CA GLY A 315 26.96 4.52 -5.13
C GLY A 315 27.63 3.42 -5.98
N LYS A 316 27.36 2.14 -5.73
CA LYS A 316 27.88 1.01 -6.52
C LYS A 316 26.79 0.45 -7.44
N HIS A 317 27.12 0.26 -8.71
CA HIS A 317 26.23 -0.45 -9.64
C HIS A 317 26.12 -1.94 -9.26
N VAL A 318 24.90 -2.45 -9.29
CA VAL A 318 24.63 -3.89 -9.15
C VAL A 318 24.86 -4.55 -10.52
N GLY A 319 26.01 -5.22 -10.67
CA GLY A 319 26.41 -5.87 -11.92
C GLY A 319 26.39 -7.40 -11.86
N SER A 320 26.19 -7.97 -10.69
CA SER A 320 26.22 -9.42 -10.45
C SER A 320 25.43 -9.80 -9.20
N GLU A 321 25.18 -11.10 -9.00
CA GLU A 321 24.55 -11.63 -7.79
C GLU A 321 25.33 -11.27 -6.51
N ALA A 322 26.66 -11.19 -6.58
CA ALA A 322 27.52 -10.83 -5.45
C ALA A 322 27.32 -9.38 -4.98
N ASP A 323 26.72 -8.53 -5.81
CA ASP A 323 26.41 -7.14 -5.48
C ASP A 323 25.06 -6.98 -4.76
N ILE A 324 24.25 -8.05 -4.69
CA ILE A 324 23.01 -8.08 -3.93
C ILE A 324 23.31 -8.66 -2.54
N PRO A 325 23.22 -7.87 -1.46
CA PRO A 325 23.47 -8.40 -0.13
C PRO A 325 22.34 -9.35 0.26
N LEU A 326 22.69 -10.61 0.56
CA LEU A 326 21.76 -11.65 1.00
C LEU A 326 22.11 -12.11 2.41
N ARG A 327 21.10 -12.41 3.22
CA ARG A 327 21.29 -13.05 4.53
C ARG A 327 21.61 -14.53 4.36
N ALA A 328 22.34 -15.08 5.34
CA ALA A 328 22.62 -16.50 5.42
C ALA A 328 21.34 -17.36 5.31
N GLY A 329 21.42 -18.43 4.52
CA GLY A 329 20.28 -19.32 4.23
C GLY A 329 19.28 -18.80 3.20
N SER A 330 19.52 -17.62 2.61
CA SER A 330 18.76 -17.17 1.44
C SER A 330 19.15 -17.96 0.20
N ARG A 331 18.19 -18.18 -0.68
CA ARG A 331 18.41 -18.71 -2.03
C ARG A 331 18.85 -17.58 -2.96
N GLN A 332 19.61 -17.93 -3.99
CA GLN A 332 19.87 -17.01 -5.09
C GLN A 332 18.61 -16.80 -5.92
N VAL A 333 18.58 -15.68 -6.65
CA VAL A 333 17.54 -15.40 -7.63
C VAL A 333 17.85 -16.14 -8.92
N GLU A 334 16.95 -17.01 -9.37
CA GLU A 334 17.17 -17.82 -10.56
C GLU A 334 17.06 -16.95 -11.83
N ASN A 335 17.99 -17.09 -12.78
CA ASN A 335 18.01 -16.32 -14.03
C ASN A 335 17.98 -14.80 -13.81
N ALA A 336 18.72 -14.30 -12.81
CA ALA A 336 18.90 -12.87 -12.63
C ALA A 336 19.67 -12.27 -13.81
N THR A 337 19.24 -11.11 -14.29
CA THR A 337 19.93 -10.34 -15.34
C THR A 337 20.39 -9.00 -14.79
N PHE A 338 21.60 -8.58 -15.19
CA PHE A 338 22.25 -7.38 -14.69
C PHE A 338 22.67 -6.49 -15.86
N GLY A 339 22.33 -5.21 -15.79
CA GLY A 339 22.55 -4.23 -16.86
C GLY A 339 22.95 -2.85 -16.34
N PRO A 340 23.33 -1.95 -17.26
CA PRO A 340 22.30 -1.33 -18.09
C PRO A 340 21.96 -2.21 -19.30
N ILE A 341 20.69 -2.60 -19.41
CA ILE A 341 20.20 -3.31 -20.60
C ILE A 341 19.90 -2.23 -21.63
N ARG A 342 20.75 -2.14 -22.65
CA ARG A 342 20.67 -1.12 -23.71
C ARG A 342 19.40 -1.20 -24.54
#